data_AF-A0A522XXF0-F1
#
_entry.id   AF-A0A522XXF0-F1
#
_cell.length_a   1.000
_cell.length_b   1.000
_cell.length_c   1.000
_cell.angle_alpha   90.00
_cell.angle_beta   90.00
_cell.angle_gamma   90.00
#
_symmetry.space_group_name_H-M   'P 1'
#
loop_
_entity.id
_entity.type
_entity.pdbx_description
1 polymer ?
#
loop_
_entity_poly.entity_id
_entity_poly.type
_entity_poly.pdbx_seq_one_letter_code
_entity_poly.pdbx_strand_id
1 'polypeptide(L)'
;MNNALAVLVVLALSVGLIGNAYAHKDQVVGNYRIEAGWAKAPPVVGKSNSIEVIVTTASMSDKAASDKMMKEMKGMTDEQMANMDHSKMSGSSTTKASTAKKPTTASQGMSTMANPGTKATGMTGLKLDTDITVNGKKTMLKLVEDKKTKGKYSAAFTPMDEGYPTIHIAGKIKNTPVEISFHPEKIEKSVKK
;
A
#
# COMPACT_ATOMS: atom_id res chain seq x y z
N MET A 1 -7.82 27.01 -45.06
CA MET A 1 -8.48 26.95 -43.74
C MET A 1 -8.35 25.52 -43.24
N ASN A 2 -7.39 25.23 -42.37
CA ASN A 2 -7.15 23.87 -41.89
C ASN A 2 -7.03 23.88 -40.35
N ASN A 3 -8.17 24.06 -39.69
CA ASN A 3 -8.27 24.04 -38.23
C ASN A 3 -9.06 22.79 -37.81
N ALA A 4 -8.55 21.60 -38.13
CA ALA A 4 -9.16 20.34 -37.73
C ALA A 4 -8.24 19.44 -36.90
N LEU A 5 -7.08 19.95 -36.48
CA LEU A 5 -6.03 19.15 -35.84
C LEU A 5 -5.55 19.69 -34.48
N ALA A 6 -6.37 20.49 -33.79
CA ALA A 6 -5.98 21.08 -32.51
C ALA A 6 -6.73 20.50 -31.28
N VAL A 7 -7.66 19.54 -31.45
CA VAL A 7 -8.52 19.10 -30.33
C VAL A 7 -8.14 17.72 -29.76
N LEU A 8 -7.32 16.91 -30.45
CA LEU A 8 -7.10 15.51 -30.03
C LEU A 8 -5.90 15.27 -29.10
N VAL A 9 -5.05 16.28 -28.84
CA VAL A 9 -3.83 16.08 -28.03
C VAL A 9 -4.02 16.41 -26.53
N VAL A 10 -5.13 17.03 -26.14
CA VAL A 10 -5.35 17.44 -24.72
C VAL A 10 -5.95 16.31 -23.86
N LEU A 11 -6.49 15.24 -24.45
CA LEU A 11 -7.19 14.17 -23.70
C LEU A 11 -6.31 12.97 -23.30
N ALA A 12 -5.00 13.00 -23.60
CA ALA A 12 -4.10 11.86 -23.39
C ALA A 12 -3.15 12.00 -22.18
N LEU A 13 -3.34 12.99 -21.31
CA LEU A 13 -2.48 13.24 -20.14
C LEU A 13 -3.16 12.97 -18.78
N SER A 14 -4.36 12.37 -18.76
CA SER A 14 -5.14 12.20 -17.53
C SER A 14 -5.02 10.82 -16.85
N VAL A 15 -4.09 9.96 -17.30
CA VAL A 15 -3.82 8.66 -16.65
C VAL A 15 -2.48 8.75 -15.90
N GLY A 16 -2.44 9.48 -14.80
CA GLY A 16 -1.18 9.63 -14.05
C GLY A 16 -1.20 10.49 -12.79
N LEU A 17 -2.37 10.77 -12.21
CA LEU A 17 -2.48 11.44 -10.91
C LEU A 17 -3.06 10.51 -9.86
N ILE A 18 -2.40 9.37 -9.63
CA ILE A 18 -2.42 8.78 -8.28
C ILE A 18 -1.10 9.22 -7.67
N GLY A 19 -1.16 10.30 -6.90
CA GLY A 19 0.00 10.89 -6.25
C GLY A 19 0.76 9.85 -5.41
N ASN A 20 2.05 10.10 -5.24
CA ASN A 20 3.02 9.32 -4.46
C ASN A 20 2.65 9.20 -2.97
N ALA A 21 1.53 8.56 -2.63
CA ALA A 21 1.15 8.30 -1.26
C ALA A 21 1.84 7.01 -0.79
N TYR A 22 3.08 7.13 -0.31
CA TYR A 22 3.78 6.08 0.46
C TYR A 22 3.01 5.67 1.73
N ALA A 23 1.92 6.39 2.03
CA ALA A 23 0.93 6.12 3.05
C ALA A 23 0.15 4.82 2.85
N HIS A 24 0.00 4.35 1.60
CA HIS A 24 -0.78 3.16 1.30
C HIS A 24 0.12 1.94 1.13
N LYS A 25 -0.36 0.82 1.67
CA LYS A 25 0.17 -0.52 1.43
C LYS A 25 -0.88 -1.31 0.68
N ASP A 26 -0.47 -2.13 -0.27
CA ASP A 26 -1.38 -2.94 -1.06
C ASP A 26 -1.10 -4.44 -0.96
N GLN A 27 -2.18 -5.22 -1.07
CA GLN A 27 -2.16 -6.67 -1.10
C GLN A 27 -3.18 -7.18 -2.11
N VAL A 28 -2.84 -8.28 -2.78
CA VAL A 28 -3.73 -8.96 -3.73
C VAL A 28 -4.34 -10.19 -3.05
N VAL A 29 -5.66 -10.26 -2.99
CA VAL A 29 -6.41 -11.39 -2.45
C VAL A 29 -7.39 -11.90 -3.50
N GLY A 30 -7.11 -13.09 -4.04
CA GLY A 30 -7.88 -13.67 -5.13
C GLY A 30 -7.88 -12.77 -6.37
N ASN A 31 -9.02 -12.17 -6.68
CA ASN A 31 -9.20 -11.29 -7.84
C ASN A 31 -9.19 -9.80 -7.49
N TYR A 32 -8.84 -9.45 -6.26
CA TYR A 32 -8.95 -8.09 -5.76
C TYR A 32 -7.61 -7.57 -5.29
N ARG A 33 -7.35 -6.29 -5.58
CA ARG A 33 -6.26 -5.53 -4.99
C ARG A 33 -6.87 -4.62 -3.94
N ILE A 34 -6.37 -4.73 -2.72
CA ILE A 34 -6.83 -3.95 -1.57
C ILE A 34 -5.65 -3.12 -1.11
N GLU A 35 -5.86 -1.81 -1.00
CA GLU A 35 -4.89 -0.86 -0.47
C GLU A 35 -5.44 -0.25 0.80
N ALA A 36 -4.61 -0.09 1.82
CA ALA A 36 -4.98 0.61 3.04
C ALA A 36 -3.87 1.53 3.50
N GLY A 37 -4.24 2.71 4.00
CA GLY A 37 -3.27 3.73 4.39
C GLY A 37 -3.87 4.95 5.07
N TRP A 38 -3.01 5.91 5.37
CA TRP A 38 -3.42 7.22 5.86
C TRP A 38 -3.84 8.12 4.69
N ALA A 39 -5.00 8.78 4.81
CA ALA A 39 -5.42 9.81 3.87
C ALA A 39 -4.39 10.96 3.79
N LYS A 40 -3.77 11.29 4.93
CA LYS A 40 -2.69 12.26 5.04
C LYS A 40 -1.55 11.68 5.87
N ALA A 41 -0.39 11.49 5.25
CA ALA A 41 0.82 11.03 5.93
C ALA A 41 1.86 12.16 6.05
N PRO A 42 2.66 12.20 7.14
CA PRO A 42 2.54 11.31 8.31
C PRO A 42 1.31 11.67 9.18
N PRO A 43 0.66 10.68 9.80
CA PRO A 43 -0.35 10.94 10.83
C PRO A 43 0.28 11.57 12.07
N VAL A 44 -0.39 12.56 12.67
CA VAL A 44 0.09 13.27 13.87
C VAL A 44 -0.90 13.15 15.01
N VAL A 45 -0.40 12.92 16.22
CA VAL A 45 -1.22 12.87 17.44
C VAL A 45 -2.10 14.11 17.60
N GLY A 46 -3.39 13.90 17.87
CA GLY A 46 -4.39 14.93 18.08
C GLY A 46 -4.88 15.66 16.84
N LYS A 47 -4.35 15.35 15.64
CA LYS A 47 -4.82 15.94 14.38
C LYS A 47 -5.81 15.02 13.69
N SER A 48 -6.93 15.57 13.23
CA SER A 48 -7.93 14.83 12.47
C SER A 48 -7.31 14.25 11.21
N ASN A 49 -7.49 12.95 11.00
CA ASN A 49 -7.05 12.24 9.81
C ASN A 49 -8.14 11.24 9.38
N SER A 50 -7.83 10.43 8.39
CA SER A 50 -8.68 9.32 7.98
C SER A 50 -7.83 8.14 7.55
N ILE A 51 -8.36 6.95 7.77
CA ILE A 51 -7.89 5.74 7.12
C ILE A 51 -8.62 5.62 5.79
N GLU A 52 -7.87 5.40 4.72
CA GLU A 52 -8.41 5.13 3.41
C GLU A 52 -8.17 3.67 3.05
N VAL A 53 -9.23 3.04 2.54
CA VAL A 53 -9.22 1.68 2.00
C VAL A 53 -9.68 1.76 0.55
N ILE A 54 -8.87 1.25 -0.36
CA ILE A 54 -9.18 1.22 -1.79
C ILE A 54 -9.29 -0.24 -2.21
N VAL A 55 -10.43 -0.63 -2.76
CA VAL A 55 -10.70 -1.98 -3.24
C VAL A 55 -10.98 -1.95 -4.73
N THR A 56 -10.12 -2.62 -5.49
CA THR A 56 -10.24 -2.73 -6.94
C THR A 56 -10.12 -4.20 -7.39
N THR A 57 -10.52 -4.48 -8.62
CA THR A 57 -10.12 -5.73 -9.27
C THR A 57 -8.62 -5.71 -9.52
N ALA A 58 -7.93 -6.79 -9.14
CA ALA A 58 -6.53 -6.99 -9.49
C ALA A 58 -6.41 -7.18 -11.02
N SER A 59 -5.46 -6.49 -11.64
CA SER A 59 -5.13 -6.69 -13.05
C SER A 59 -4.45 -8.05 -13.25
N MET A 60 -4.39 -8.53 -14.50
CA MET A 60 -3.65 -9.76 -14.81
C MET A 60 -2.16 -9.67 -14.42
N SER A 61 -1.57 -8.47 -14.46
CA SER A 61 -0.19 -8.23 -14.02
C SER A 61 -0.03 -8.32 -12.50
N ASP A 62 -1.00 -7.79 -11.73
CA ASP A 62 -1.00 -7.89 -10.25
C ASP A 62 -1.11 -9.35 -9.81
N LYS A 63 -1.90 -10.14 -10.55
CA LYS A 63 -2.04 -11.59 -10.33
C LYS A 63 -0.75 -12.34 -10.64
N ALA A 64 -0.12 -12.06 -11.78
CA ALA A 64 1.14 -12.71 -12.17
C ALA A 64 2.29 -12.41 -11.18
N ALA A 65 2.34 -11.20 -10.61
CA ALA A 65 3.31 -10.84 -9.59
C ALA A 65 3.07 -11.60 -8.26
N SER A 66 1.82 -11.73 -7.84
CA SER A 66 1.43 -12.52 -6.66
C SER A 66 1.74 -14.01 -6.84
N ASP A 67 1.42 -14.57 -8.01
CA ASP A 67 1.68 -15.97 -8.34
C ASP A 67 3.18 -16.29 -8.37
N LYS A 68 4.02 -15.36 -8.87
CA LYS A 68 5.48 -15.52 -8.86
C LYS A 68 6.02 -15.55 -7.41
N MET A 69 5.57 -14.65 -6.54
CA MET A 69 5.98 -14.60 -5.13
C MET A 69 5.57 -15.86 -4.37
N MET A 70 4.35 -16.37 -4.60
CA MET A 70 3.88 -17.62 -4.01
C MET A 70 4.67 -18.83 -4.50
N LYS A 71 5.09 -18.84 -5.77
CA LYS A 71 5.93 -19.90 -6.34
C LYS A 71 7.36 -19.86 -5.78
N GLU A 72 7.90 -18.67 -5.52
CA GLU A 72 9.19 -18.49 -4.84
C GLU A 72 9.15 -18.95 -3.37
N MET A 73 8.07 -18.68 -2.65
CA MET A 73 7.88 -19.17 -1.27
C MET A 73 7.63 -20.68 -1.18
N LYS A 74 6.91 -21.27 -2.15
CA LYS A 74 6.65 -22.72 -2.19
C LYS A 74 7.81 -23.54 -2.77
N GLY A 75 8.78 -22.90 -3.41
CA GLY A 75 9.96 -23.53 -4.01
C GLY A 75 11.16 -23.66 -3.07
N MET A 76 11.06 -23.19 -1.81
CA MET A 76 12.12 -23.30 -0.82
C MET A 76 12.14 -24.73 -0.27
N THR A 77 13.09 -25.55 -0.75
CA THR A 77 13.27 -26.92 -0.24
C THR A 77 13.95 -26.90 1.13
N ASP A 78 13.74 -27.94 1.93
CA ASP A 78 14.29 -28.09 3.28
C ASP A 78 15.84 -27.94 3.32
N GLU A 79 16.51 -28.27 2.21
CA GLU A 79 17.97 -28.14 2.03
C GLU A 79 18.46 -26.69 1.97
N GLN A 80 17.61 -25.75 1.55
CA GLN A 80 17.94 -24.31 1.52
C GLN A 80 17.74 -23.65 2.89
N MET A 81 16.83 -24.19 3.73
CA MET A 81 16.69 -23.75 5.13
C MET A 81 17.85 -24.26 6.02
N ALA A 82 18.45 -25.41 5.69
CA ALA A 82 19.56 -25.98 6.46
C ALA A 82 20.91 -25.24 6.28
N ASN A 83 21.06 -24.44 5.22
CA ASN A 83 22.30 -23.68 4.92
C ASN A 83 22.23 -22.20 5.31
N MET A 84 21.25 -21.80 6.13
CA MET A 84 21.19 -20.45 6.67
C MET A 84 22.25 -20.30 7.78
N ASP A 85 23.41 -19.77 7.41
CA ASP A 85 24.51 -19.50 8.33
C ASP A 85 24.09 -18.47 9.40
N HIS A 86 23.98 -18.93 10.65
CA HIS A 86 23.61 -18.13 11.82
C HIS A 86 24.73 -17.18 12.30
N SER A 87 25.85 -17.06 11.58
CA SER A 87 27.04 -16.32 12.07
C SER A 87 26.93 -14.78 12.05
N LYS A 88 25.86 -14.19 11.49
CA LYS A 88 25.73 -12.72 11.36
C LYS A 88 24.78 -12.05 12.37
N MET A 89 24.70 -12.56 13.59
CA MET A 89 24.21 -11.80 14.74
C MET A 89 25.35 -11.51 15.72
N SER A 90 26.30 -10.64 15.34
CA SER A 90 27.15 -9.93 16.32
C SER A 90 27.91 -8.77 15.66
N GLY A 91 28.03 -7.65 16.38
CA GLY A 91 28.84 -6.47 16.04
C GLY A 91 27.97 -5.26 15.63
N SER A 92 27.47 -4.43 16.55
CA SER A 92 28.18 -3.51 17.45
C SER A 92 29.13 -2.53 16.76
N SER A 93 28.65 -1.28 16.66
CA SER A 93 29.32 -0.01 17.00
C SER A 93 30.57 0.50 16.25
N THR A 94 30.41 1.75 15.77
CA THR A 94 31.39 2.87 15.69
C THR A 94 32.30 3.00 14.46
N THR A 95 32.12 4.07 13.66
CA THR A 95 33.03 5.26 13.53
C THR A 95 32.88 6.01 12.19
N LYS A 96 32.58 7.31 12.31
CA LYS A 96 33.23 8.52 11.73
C LYS A 96 33.55 8.63 10.21
N ALA A 97 32.84 9.59 9.60
CA ALA A 97 33.11 10.48 8.46
C ALA A 97 34.46 10.46 7.70
N SER A 98 34.40 10.51 6.35
CA SER A 98 35.05 11.54 5.50
C SER A 98 34.76 11.37 3.99
N THR A 99 34.40 12.50 3.37
CA THR A 99 34.50 12.97 1.97
C THR A 99 34.65 12.04 0.75
N ALA A 100 33.76 12.34 -0.23
CA ALA A 100 33.90 12.30 -1.68
C ALA A 100 34.06 10.93 -2.38
N LYS A 101 33.00 10.51 -3.10
CA LYS A 101 32.95 10.28 -4.56
C LYS A 101 31.68 9.47 -4.86
N LYS A 102 30.81 9.99 -5.72
CA LYS A 102 29.62 9.30 -6.24
C LYS A 102 30.02 7.98 -6.94
N PRO A 103 29.38 6.86 -6.61
CA PRO A 103 29.12 5.81 -7.58
C PRO A 103 27.61 5.60 -7.69
N THR A 104 27.12 5.86 -8.88
CA THR A 104 25.90 5.28 -9.45
C THR A 104 25.84 3.78 -9.15
N THR A 105 24.91 3.37 -8.29
CA THR A 105 24.40 2.00 -8.27
C THR A 105 22.91 2.09 -8.49
N ALA A 106 22.54 1.79 -9.74
CA ALA A 106 21.18 1.52 -10.12
C ALA A 106 20.69 0.34 -9.26
N SER A 107 19.94 0.65 -8.21
CA SER A 107 18.95 -0.27 -7.67
C SER A 107 17.97 -0.53 -8.81
N GLN A 108 18.14 -1.67 -9.45
CA GLN A 108 17.26 -2.20 -10.48
C GLN A 108 15.84 -2.28 -9.90
N GLY A 109 15.09 -1.19 -10.08
CA GLY A 109 13.64 -1.25 -10.11
C GLY A 109 13.29 -2.16 -11.27
N MET A 110 12.71 -3.31 -10.95
CA MET A 110 12.14 -4.22 -11.92
C MET A 110 10.92 -3.52 -12.54
N SER A 111 11.15 -2.62 -13.49
CA SER A 111 10.15 -2.12 -14.42
C SER A 111 9.78 -3.26 -15.36
N THR A 112 8.93 -4.16 -14.87
CA THR A 112 8.25 -5.13 -15.74
C THR A 112 7.17 -4.41 -16.52
N MET A 113 7.20 -4.66 -17.82
CA MET A 113 6.40 -4.03 -18.85
C MET A 113 4.90 -4.01 -18.51
N ALA A 114 4.30 -2.82 -18.54
CA ALA A 114 2.85 -2.69 -18.54
C ALA A 114 2.28 -3.18 -19.87
N ASN A 115 1.73 -4.40 -19.89
CA ASN A 115 0.85 -4.87 -20.96
C ASN A 115 -0.56 -4.26 -20.73
N PRO A 116 -1.22 -3.64 -21.74
CA PRO A 116 -2.51 -3.01 -21.55
C PRO A 116 -3.61 -4.08 -21.53
N GLY A 117 -4.07 -4.49 -20.35
CA GLY A 117 -4.91 -5.70 -20.29
C GLY A 117 -5.87 -5.87 -19.12
N THR A 118 -6.27 -4.82 -18.40
CA THR A 118 -7.59 -4.64 -17.73
C THR A 118 -7.51 -3.39 -16.86
N LYS A 119 -8.36 -2.39 -17.09
CA LYS A 119 -8.46 -1.26 -16.15
C LYS A 119 -8.98 -1.77 -14.81
N ALA A 120 -8.24 -1.54 -13.73
CA ALA A 120 -8.70 -1.86 -12.39
C ALA A 120 -10.05 -1.18 -12.12
N THR A 121 -11.06 -1.98 -11.75
CA THR A 121 -12.42 -1.50 -11.51
C THR A 121 -12.67 -1.41 -10.01
N GLY A 122 -13.08 -0.23 -9.53
CA GLY A 122 -13.40 0.01 -8.12
C GLY A 122 -14.65 -0.75 -7.66
N MET A 123 -14.54 -1.41 -6.52
CA MET A 123 -15.59 -2.27 -5.95
C MET A 123 -16.46 -1.47 -4.98
N THR A 124 -17.76 -1.36 -5.27
CA THR A 124 -18.74 -0.55 -4.51
C THR A 124 -19.64 -1.40 -3.61
N GLY A 125 -20.24 -0.81 -2.59
CA GLY A 125 -21.25 -1.46 -1.73
C GLY A 125 -20.69 -2.56 -0.82
N LEU A 126 -19.39 -2.54 -0.53
CA LEU A 126 -18.76 -3.56 0.32
C LEU A 126 -19.08 -3.33 1.80
N LYS A 127 -19.28 -4.44 2.52
CA LYS A 127 -19.41 -4.47 3.98
C LYS A 127 -18.16 -5.12 4.55
N LEU A 128 -17.15 -4.29 4.82
CA LEU A 128 -15.89 -4.72 5.40
C LEU A 128 -15.85 -4.28 6.86
N ASP A 129 -15.50 -5.21 7.74
CA ASP A 129 -15.15 -4.93 9.12
C ASP A 129 -13.70 -4.47 9.14
N THR A 130 -13.46 -3.29 9.69
CA THR A 130 -12.12 -2.68 9.69
C THR A 130 -11.81 -2.13 11.05
N ASP A 131 -10.62 -2.43 11.54
CA ASP A 131 -10.15 -1.94 12.81
C ASP A 131 -8.70 -1.46 12.70
N ILE A 132 -8.34 -0.54 13.57
CA ILE A 132 -6.96 -0.08 13.74
C ILE A 132 -6.51 -0.38 15.16
N THR A 133 -5.34 -0.99 15.27
CA THR A 133 -4.66 -1.24 16.54
C THR A 133 -3.44 -0.35 16.64
N VAL A 134 -3.37 0.47 17.70
CA VAL A 134 -2.22 1.32 18.03
C VAL A 134 -1.81 1.01 19.46
N ASN A 135 -0.56 0.60 19.68
CA ASN A 135 -0.04 0.24 21.00
C ASN A 135 -0.93 -0.78 21.77
N GLY A 136 -1.48 -1.76 21.06
CA GLY A 136 -2.39 -2.77 21.62
C GLY A 136 -3.84 -2.30 21.82
N LYS A 137 -4.15 -1.01 21.62
CA LYS A 137 -5.52 -0.50 21.68
C LYS A 137 -6.20 -0.63 20.33
N LYS A 138 -7.19 -1.53 20.27
CA LYS A 138 -8.04 -1.77 19.10
C LYS A 138 -9.19 -0.76 19.02
N THR A 139 -9.39 -0.15 17.86
CA THR A 139 -10.49 0.78 17.56
C THR A 139 -11.20 0.35 16.29
N MET A 140 -12.52 0.14 16.35
CA MET A 140 -13.32 -0.19 15.17
C MET A 140 -13.51 1.05 14.29
N LEU A 141 -13.29 0.91 12.99
CA LEU A 141 -13.39 1.95 11.99
C LEU A 141 -14.69 1.80 11.19
N LYS A 142 -15.46 2.87 11.11
CA LYS A 142 -16.67 2.93 10.28
C LYS A 142 -16.28 3.40 8.88
N LEU A 143 -16.13 2.45 7.96
CA LEU A 143 -15.87 2.77 6.56
C LEU A 143 -17.09 3.41 5.90
N VAL A 144 -16.85 4.52 5.22
CA VAL A 144 -17.82 5.25 4.40
C VAL A 144 -17.34 5.22 2.97
N GLU A 145 -18.17 4.72 2.06
CA GLU A 145 -17.85 4.70 0.64
C GLU A 145 -17.84 6.12 0.04
N ASP A 146 -16.83 6.42 -0.76
CA ASP A 146 -16.72 7.70 -1.48
C ASP A 146 -17.62 7.68 -2.73
N LYS A 147 -18.55 8.65 -2.79
CA LYS A 147 -19.52 8.75 -3.90
C LYS A 147 -18.90 9.17 -5.23
N LYS A 148 -17.72 9.78 -5.22
CA LYS A 148 -17.01 10.29 -6.40
C LYS A 148 -16.00 9.28 -6.92
N THR A 149 -15.37 8.51 -6.03
CA THR A 149 -14.32 7.55 -6.37
C THR A 149 -14.77 6.13 -6.04
N LYS A 150 -15.22 5.38 -7.06
CA LYS A 150 -15.61 3.98 -6.91
C LYS A 150 -14.46 3.16 -6.31
N GLY A 151 -14.78 2.29 -5.36
CA GLY A 151 -13.78 1.44 -4.69
C GLY A 151 -13.03 2.12 -3.55
N LYS A 152 -13.17 3.45 -3.35
CA LYS A 152 -12.55 4.13 -2.22
C LYS A 152 -13.52 4.20 -1.05
N TYR A 153 -13.02 3.85 0.12
CA TYR A 153 -13.70 3.93 1.40
C TYR A 153 -12.82 4.72 2.36
N SER A 154 -13.42 5.54 3.20
CA SER A 154 -12.70 6.30 4.22
C SER A 154 -13.34 6.12 5.59
N ALA A 155 -12.51 6.07 6.63
CA ALA A 155 -12.94 6.10 8.02
C ALA A 155 -12.22 7.25 8.73
N ALA A 156 -13.00 8.14 9.35
CA ALA A 156 -12.43 9.20 10.17
C ALA A 156 -11.70 8.59 11.38
N PHE A 157 -10.47 9.02 11.62
CA PHE A 157 -9.67 8.58 12.75
C PHE A 157 -8.76 9.71 13.23
N THR A 158 -8.76 9.97 14.53
CA THR A 158 -7.84 10.92 15.16
C THR A 158 -6.90 10.15 16.06
N PRO A 159 -5.61 10.03 15.71
CA PRO A 159 -4.64 9.35 16.55
C PRO A 159 -4.50 10.06 17.90
N MET A 160 -4.58 9.31 19.00
CA MET A 160 -4.39 9.86 20.35
C MET A 160 -2.99 9.57 20.91
N ASP A 161 -2.33 8.56 20.37
CA ASP A 161 -1.02 8.08 20.80
C ASP A 161 -0.08 7.95 19.60
N GLU A 162 1.21 8.19 19.81
CA GLU A 162 2.22 7.85 18.82
C GLU A 162 2.41 6.34 18.75
N GLY A 163 2.85 5.81 17.62
CA GLY A 163 3.12 4.38 17.52
C GLY A 163 3.05 3.83 16.10
N TYR A 164 3.26 2.53 16.00
CA TYR A 164 3.16 1.77 14.75
C TYR A 164 1.75 1.17 14.66
N PRO A 165 0.88 1.74 13.84
CA PRO A 165 -0.48 1.21 13.66
C PRO A 165 -0.46 -0.10 12.87
N THR A 166 -1.44 -0.95 13.16
CA THR A 166 -1.85 -2.06 12.29
C THR A 166 -3.32 -1.86 11.93
N ILE A 167 -3.63 -1.84 10.63
CA ILE A 167 -5.01 -1.85 10.13
C ILE A 167 -5.36 -3.30 9.80
N HIS A 168 -6.43 -3.81 10.38
CA HIS A 168 -6.97 -5.12 10.05
C HIS A 168 -8.29 -4.95 9.30
N ILE A 169 -8.45 -5.67 8.19
CA ILE A 169 -9.63 -5.64 7.33
C ILE A 169 -10.12 -7.07 7.14
N ALA A 170 -11.36 -7.33 7.55
CA ALA A 170 -12.03 -8.60 7.38
C ALA A 170 -13.39 -8.42 6.70
N GLY A 171 -13.85 -9.44 5.99
CA GLY A 171 -15.20 -9.46 5.42
C GLY A 171 -15.29 -10.29 4.16
N LYS A 172 -16.24 -9.94 3.30
CA LYS A 172 -16.45 -10.60 2.01
C LYS A 172 -16.49 -9.56 0.89
N ILE A 173 -15.69 -9.81 -0.15
CA ILE A 173 -15.76 -9.07 -1.41
C ILE A 173 -16.47 -9.97 -2.42
N LYS A 174 -17.74 -9.67 -2.70
CA LYS A 174 -18.67 -10.57 -3.40
C LYS A 174 -18.73 -11.94 -2.70
N ASN A 175 -18.11 -12.98 -3.25
CA ASN A 175 -18.04 -14.32 -2.68
C ASN A 175 -16.67 -14.70 -2.11
N THR A 176 -15.68 -13.80 -2.17
CA THR A 176 -14.33 -14.07 -1.70
C THR A 176 -14.20 -13.56 -0.26
N PRO A 177 -13.98 -14.44 0.73
CA PRO A 177 -13.62 -14.00 2.08
C PRO A 177 -12.24 -13.35 2.03
N VAL A 178 -12.08 -12.26 2.77
CA VAL A 178 -10.80 -11.56 2.91
C VAL A 178 -10.54 -11.30 4.38
N GLU A 179 -9.28 -11.48 4.77
CA GLU A 179 -8.77 -11.17 6.11
C GLU A 179 -7.29 -10.79 5.94
N ILE A 180 -7.00 -9.51 6.10
CA ILE A 180 -5.68 -8.93 5.79
C ILE A 180 -5.32 -7.84 6.78
N SER A 181 -4.00 -7.68 6.97
CA SER A 181 -3.43 -6.68 7.86
C SER A 181 -2.42 -5.81 7.12
N PHE A 182 -2.48 -4.52 7.36
CA PHE A 182 -1.57 -3.51 6.81
C PHE A 182 -0.84 -2.76 7.93
N HIS A 183 0.40 -2.39 7.65
CA HIS A 183 1.27 -1.65 8.56
C HIS A 183 1.63 -0.30 7.91
N PRO A 184 0.75 0.71 8.00
CA PRO A 184 1.01 2.02 7.41
C PRO A 184 2.06 2.79 8.24
N GLU A 185 2.36 4.01 7.82
CA GLU A 185 3.37 4.85 8.47
C GLU A 185 3.07 5.11 9.96
N LYS A 186 4.16 5.31 10.72
CA LYS A 186 4.14 5.60 12.16
C LYS A 186 3.38 6.90 12.45
N ILE A 187 2.62 6.90 13.55
CA ILE A 187 2.04 8.11 14.15
C ILE A 187 3.12 8.93 14.84
N GLU A 188 3.28 10.17 14.37
CA GLU A 188 4.24 11.13 14.90
C GLU A 188 3.67 11.94 16.06
N LYS A 189 4.56 12.35 16.97
CA LYS A 189 4.20 13.29 18.03
C LYS A 189 3.78 14.63 17.45
N SER A 190 2.82 15.27 18.10
CA SER A 190 2.54 16.67 17.84
C SER A 190 3.69 17.51 18.37
N VAL A 191 4.53 18.04 17.47
CA VAL A 191 5.49 19.09 17.83
C VAL A 191 4.68 20.37 18.00
N LYS A 192 4.28 20.68 19.24
CA LYS A 192 3.80 22.04 19.56
C LYS A 192 4.97 22.98 19.28
N LYS A 193 4.81 23.86 18.28
CA LYS A 193 5.66 25.04 18.14
C LYS A 193 5.20 26.10 19.15
#